data_AF-A0A6B1GKG3-F1
#
_entry.id   AF-A0A6B1GKG3-F1
#
_cell.length_a   1.000
_cell.length_b   1.000
_cell.length_c   1.000
_cell.angle_alpha   90.00
_cell.angle_beta   90.00
_cell.angle_gamma   90.00
#
_symmetry.space_group_name_H-M   'P 1'
#
loop_
_entity.id
_entity.type
_entity.pdbx_description
1 polymer ?
#
loop_
_entity_poly.entity_id
_entity_poly.type
_entity_poly.pdbx_seq_one_letter_code
_entity_poly.pdbx_strand_id
1 'polypeptide(L)'
;MAAPTFDTHDAVRKLRGAGIEEEAAEGIVEVVEEATSPLVTRDILRLELNALRSELRADHSELRSELRSELYRALWLFGAGIVAVMSGLTAAAMAVAAFVG
;
A
#
# COMPACT_ATOMS: atom_id res chain seq x y z
N MET A 1 21.00 -4.90 -9.78
CA MET A 1 22.32 -4.25 -9.80
C MET A 1 22.85 -4.34 -8.38
N ALA A 2 24.04 -4.91 -8.17
CA ALA A 2 24.63 -5.02 -6.85
C ALA A 2 25.10 -3.64 -6.39
N ALA A 3 24.85 -3.27 -5.13
CA ALA A 3 25.43 -2.08 -4.53
C ALA A 3 26.97 -2.19 -4.63
N PRO A 4 27.69 -1.10 -4.93
CA PRO A 4 29.15 -1.14 -4.90
C PRO A 4 29.58 -1.50 -3.48
N THR A 5 30.19 -2.68 -3.33
CA THR A 5 30.73 -3.14 -2.05
C THR A 5 31.96 -2.27 -1.75
N PHE A 6 31.93 -1.56 -0.62
CA PHE A 6 33.07 -0.78 -0.17
C PHE A 6 34.16 -1.74 0.32
N ASP A 7 35.26 -1.85 -0.43
CA ASP A 7 36.39 -2.71 -0.08
C ASP A 7 37.33 -1.92 0.85
N THR A 8 37.19 -2.17 2.15
CA THR A 8 37.96 -1.52 3.21
C THR A 8 39.46 -1.76 3.06
N HIS A 9 39.87 -2.95 2.62
CA HIS A 9 41.28 -3.30 2.45
C HIS A 9 41.91 -2.57 1.25
N ASP A 10 41.19 -2.47 0.12
CA ASP A 10 41.66 -1.68 -1.03
C ASP A 10 41.72 -0.18 -0.70
N ALA A 11 40.77 0.32 0.08
CA ALA A 11 40.75 1.71 0.55
C ALA A 11 41.95 2.04 1.45
N VAL A 12 42.24 1.23 2.46
CA VAL A 12 43.41 1.40 3.34
C VAL A 12 44.71 1.36 2.52
N ARG A 13 44.84 0.40 1.59
CA ARG A 13 46.01 0.29 0.72
C ARG A 13 46.25 1.54 -0.13
N LYS A 14 45.18 2.14 -0.67
CA LYS A 14 45.27 3.39 -1.45
C LYS A 14 45.67 4.58 -0.60
N LEU A 15 45.14 4.69 0.62
CA LEU A 15 45.49 5.77 1.56
C LEU A 15 46.96 5.67 1.99
N ARG A 16 47.45 4.46 2.26
CA ARG A 16 48.89 4.21 2.49
C ARG A 16 49.75 4.58 1.30
N GLY A 17 49.31 4.23 0.09
CA GLY A 17 49.99 4.62 -1.16
C GLY A 17 50.06 6.14 -1.37
N ALA A 18 49.15 6.90 -0.74
CA ALA A 18 49.15 8.37 -0.74
C ALA A 18 50.00 8.98 0.39
N GLY A 19 50.69 8.17 1.19
CA GLY A 19 51.55 8.62 2.29
C GLY A 19 50.83 8.81 3.62
N ILE A 20 49.60 8.31 3.77
CA ILE A 20 48.89 8.30 5.05
C ILE A 20 49.42 7.13 5.89
N GLU A 21 49.67 7.39 7.17
CA GLU A 21 50.05 6.36 8.13
C GLU A 21 48.97 5.28 8.24
N GLU A 22 49.38 4.03 8.47
CA GLU A 22 48.48 2.87 8.49
C GLU A 22 47.36 3.04 9.53
N GLU A 23 47.70 3.48 10.74
CA GLU A 23 46.74 3.71 11.83
C GLU A 23 45.71 4.81 11.48
N ALA A 24 46.15 5.88 10.80
CA ALA A 24 45.28 6.93 10.31
C ALA A 24 44.42 6.49 9.11
N ALA A 25 44.98 5.66 8.22
CA ALA A 25 44.27 5.12 7.08
C ALA A 25 43.13 4.17 7.50
N GLU A 26 43.40 3.30 8.48
CA GLU A 26 42.39 2.41 9.07
C GLU A 26 41.28 3.22 9.74
N GLY A 27 41.63 4.20 10.59
CA GLY A 27 40.63 5.04 11.26
C GLY A 27 39.76 5.85 10.29
N ILE A 28 40.32 6.35 9.18
CA ILE A 28 39.53 7.05 8.14
C ILE A 28 38.56 6.09 7.46
N VAL A 29 39.01 4.87 7.12
CA VAL A 29 38.17 3.87 6.45
C VAL A 29 37.07 3.36 7.35
N GLU A 30 37.35 3.16 8.63
CA GLU A 30 36.37 2.77 9.65
C GLU A 30 35.25 3.81 9.79
N VAL A 31 35.59 5.10 9.89
CA VAL A 31 34.59 6.18 9.95
C VAL A 31 33.76 6.26 8.67
N VAL A 32 34.36 6.02 7.51
CA VAL A 32 33.64 6.00 6.22
C VAL A 32 32.71 4.80 6.13
N GLU A 33 33.16 3.62 6.56
CA GLU A 33 32.34 2.41 6.64
C GLU A 33 31.16 2.59 7.59
N GLU A 34 31.40 3.13 8.79
CA GLU A 34 30.35 3.42 9.77
C GLU A 34 29.35 4.45 9.23
N ALA A 35 29.81 5.47 8.50
CA ALA A 35 28.94 6.46 7.86
C ALA A 35 28.17 5.90 6.65
N THR A 36 28.69 4.86 5.98
CA THR A 36 28.07 4.27 4.79
C THR A 36 27.21 3.03 5.07
N SER A 37 27.47 2.31 6.17
CA SER A 37 26.70 1.15 6.63
C SER A 37 25.20 1.42 6.86
N PRO A 38 24.77 2.58 7.44
CA PRO A 38 23.35 2.90 7.60
C PRO A 38 22.70 3.53 6.37
N LEU A 39 23.44 3.72 5.25
CA LEU A 39 22.84 4.26 4.03
C LEU A 39 21.91 3.21 3.42
N VAL A 40 20.63 3.29 3.77
CA VAL A 40 19.55 2.62 3.05
C VAL A 40 19.74 2.95 1.57
N THR A 41 20.16 1.94 0.79
CA THR A 41 20.45 2.17 -0.62
C THR A 41 19.16 2.63 -1.31
N ARG A 42 19.32 3.51 -2.31
CA ARG A 42 18.19 4.06 -3.08
C ARG A 42 17.27 2.98 -3.64
N ASP A 43 17.80 1.78 -3.87
CA ASP A 43 17.05 0.62 -4.36
C ASP A 43 16.17 -0.02 -3.29
N ILE A 44 16.61 -0.08 -2.02
CA ILE A 44 15.79 -0.54 -0.89
C ILE A 44 14.61 0.42 -0.71
N LEU A 45 14.87 1.73 -0.69
CA LEU A 45 13.81 2.74 -0.59
C LEU A 45 12.80 2.64 -1.75
N ARG A 46 13.26 2.35 -2.96
CA ARG A 46 12.38 2.15 -4.13
C ARG A 46 11.55 0.88 -4.01
N LEU A 47 12.13 -0.20 -3.51
CA LEU A 47 11.43 -1.46 -3.27
C LEU A 47 10.33 -1.27 -2.22
N GLU A 48 10.65 -0.66 -1.08
CA GLU A 48 9.69 -0.35 -0.03
C GLU A 48 8.58 0.58 -0.55
N LEU A 49 8.93 1.67 -1.25
CA LEU A 49 7.95 2.58 -1.82
C LEU A 49 7.01 1.86 -2.80
N ASN A 50 7.55 0.99 -3.66
CA ASN A 50 6.73 0.20 -4.58
C ASN A 50 5.82 -0.79 -3.85
N ALA A 51 6.31 -1.42 -2.77
CA ALA A 51 5.53 -2.32 -1.93
C ALA A 51 4.37 -1.57 -1.26
N LEU A 52 4.66 -0.46 -0.56
CA LEU A 52 3.65 0.40 0.06
C LEU A 52 2.62 0.91 -0.97
N ARG A 53 3.07 1.30 -2.16
CA ARG A 53 2.18 1.77 -3.23
C ARG A 53 1.27 0.66 -3.76
N SER A 54 1.75 -0.57 -3.78
CA SER A 54 0.95 -1.73 -4.17
C SER A 54 -0.11 -2.05 -3.12
N GLU A 55 0.27 -2.06 -1.85
CA GLU A 55 -0.63 -2.28 -0.71
C GLU A 55 -1.74 -1.24 -0.67
N LEU A 56 -1.38 0.05 -0.75
CA LEU A 56 -2.37 1.14 -0.75
C LEU A 56 -3.35 1.04 -1.94
N ARG A 57 -2.89 0.56 -3.10
CA ARG A 57 -3.77 0.30 -4.26
C ARG A 57 -4.71 -0.88 -4.03
N ALA A 58 -4.23 -1.93 -3.37
CA ALA A 58 -5.04 -3.08 -3.00
C ALA A 58 -6.16 -2.66 -2.03
N ASP A 59 -5.80 -2.00 -0.93
CA ASP A 59 -6.75 -1.52 0.08
C ASP A 59 -7.80 -0.59 -0.54
N HIS A 60 -7.36 0.36 -1.39
CA HIS A 60 -8.28 1.27 -2.06
C HIS A 60 -9.23 0.53 -3.03
N SER A 61 -8.78 -0.55 -3.66
CA SER A 61 -9.63 -1.37 -4.53
C SER A 61 -10.63 -2.20 -3.74
N GLU A 62 -10.22 -2.74 -2.59
CA GLU A 62 -11.04 -3.51 -1.67
C GLU A 62 -12.16 -2.65 -1.08
N LEU A 63 -11.81 -1.49 -0.52
CA LEU A 63 -12.76 -0.50 0.01
C LEU A 63 -13.78 -0.06 -1.05
N ARG A 64 -13.35 0.13 -2.30
CA ARG A 64 -14.28 0.44 -3.40
C ARG A 64 -15.24 -0.69 -3.70
N SER A 65 -14.78 -1.94 -3.59
CA SER A 65 -15.61 -3.12 -3.80
C SER A 65 -16.64 -3.29 -2.68
N GLU A 66 -16.23 -3.06 -1.43
CA GLU A 66 -17.09 -3.13 -0.25
C GLU A 66 -18.18 -2.08 -0.31
N LEU A 67 -17.81 -0.81 -0.54
CA LEU A 67 -18.78 0.28 -0.71
C LEU A 67 -19.78 0.01 -1.83
N ARG A 68 -19.32 -0.54 -2.96
CA ARG A 68 -20.20 -0.90 -4.08
C ARG A 68 -21.16 -2.01 -3.68
N SER A 69 -20.68 -3.05 -3.00
CA SER A 69 -21.50 -4.15 -2.49
C SER A 69 -22.57 -3.67 -1.52
N GLU A 70 -22.21 -2.80 -0.57
CA GLU A 70 -23.13 -2.22 0.39
C GLU A 70 -24.19 -1.35 -0.28
N LEU A 71 -23.80 -0.51 -1.24
CA LEU A 71 -24.74 0.30 -2.03
C LEU A 71 -25.71 -0.58 -2.81
N TYR A 72 -25.24 -1.66 -3.44
CA TYR A 72 -26.13 -2.60 -4.13
C TYR A 72 -27.10 -3.27 -3.18
N ARG A 73 -26.65 -3.71 -2.00
CA ARG A 73 -27.53 -4.31 -0.98
C ARG A 73 -28.60 -3.32 -0.53
N ALA A 74 -28.21 -2.09 -0.21
CA ALA A 74 -29.13 -1.04 0.19
C ALA A 74 -30.16 -0.75 -0.91
N LEU A 75 -29.70 -0.57 -2.15
CA LEU A 75 -30.58 -0.33 -3.30
C LEU A 75 -31.57 -1.48 -3.52
N TRP A 76 -31.11 -2.73 -3.38
CA TRP A 76 -31.96 -3.90 -3.53
C TRP A 76 -33.02 -4.00 -2.44
N LEU A 77 -32.65 -3.70 -1.19
CA LEU A 77 -33.59 -3.62 -0.06
C LEU A 77 -34.65 -2.54 -0.27
N PHE A 78 -34.25 -1.34 -0.72
CA PHE A 78 -35.21 -0.28 -1.05
C PHE A 78 -36.13 -0.67 -2.21
N GLY A 79 -35.58 -1.28 -3.27
CA GLY A 79 -36.36 -1.78 -4.39
C GLY A 79 -37.39 -2.82 -3.97
N ALA A 80 -36.97 -3.81 -3.17
CA ALA A 80 -37.87 -4.83 -2.62
C ALA A 80 -38.97 -4.21 -1.72
N GLY A 81 -38.60 -3.23 -0.88
CA GLY A 81 -39.55 -2.50 -0.05
C GLY A 81 -40.61 -1.75 -0.85
N ILE A 82 -40.22 -1.04 -1.90
CA ILE A 82 -41.15 -0.34 -2.79
C ILE A 82 -42.12 -1.33 -3.44
N VAL A 83 -41.60 -2.44 -3.99
CA VAL A 83 -42.44 -3.47 -4.61
C VAL A 83 -43.43 -4.06 -3.61
N ALA A 84 -42.99 -4.36 -2.39
CA ALA A 84 -43.87 -4.87 -1.34
C ALA A 84 -45.00 -3.87 -1.02
N VAL A 85 -44.69 -2.59 -0.85
CA VAL A 85 -45.71 -1.54 -0.61
C VAL A 85 -46.69 -1.44 -1.77
N MET A 86 -46.21 -1.40 -3.01
CA MET A 86 -47.07 -1.30 -4.19
C MET A 86 -47.99 -2.51 -4.33
N SER A 87 -47.46 -3.72 -4.12
CA SER A 87 -48.28 -4.94 -4.14
C SER A 87 -49.36 -4.92 -3.06
N GLY A 88 -49.03 -4.49 -1.83
CA GLY A 88 -49.99 -4.35 -0.74
C GLY A 88 -51.10 -3.35 -1.05
N LEU A 89 -50.75 -2.20 -1.65
CA LEU A 89 -51.73 -1.18 -2.07
C LEU A 89 -52.68 -1.74 -3.15
N THR A 90 -52.16 -2.45 -4.15
CA THR A 90 -53.01 -3.05 -5.19
C THR A 90 -53.96 -4.11 -4.63
N ALA A 91 -53.48 -4.96 -3.71
CA ALA A 91 -54.32 -5.96 -3.04
C ALA A 91 -55.42 -5.30 -2.20
N ALA A 92 -55.08 -4.25 -1.45
CA ALA A 92 -56.06 -3.50 -0.66
C ALA A 92 -57.13 -2.84 -1.55
N ALA A 93 -56.73 -2.23 -2.66
CA ALA A 93 -57.66 -1.62 -3.60
C ALA A 93 -58.63 -2.65 -4.23
N MET A 94 -58.11 -3.83 -4.61
CA MET A 94 -58.95 -4.92 -5.11
C MET A 94 -59.94 -5.43 -4.06
N ALA A 95 -59.52 -5.56 -2.79
CA ALA A 95 -60.40 -5.98 -1.71
C ALA A 95 -61.54 -4.98 -1.44
N VAL A 96 -61.25 -3.67 -1.49
CA VAL A 96 -62.27 -2.63 -1.34
C VAL A 96 -63.26 -2.66 -2.52
N ALA A 97 -62.77 -2.79 -3.75
CA ALA A 97 -63.62 -2.88 -4.93
C ALA A 97 -64.59 -4.07 -4.87
N ALA A 98 -64.15 -5.22 -4.35
CA ALA A 98 -64.97 -6.42 -4.19
C ALA A 98 -66.04 -6.29 -3.10
N PHE A 99 -65.91 -5.36 -2.15
CA PHE A 99 -66.89 -5.17 -1.06
C PHE A 99 -67.95 -4.12 -1.40
N VAL A 100 -67.65 -3.21 -2.34
CA VAL A 100 -68.52 -2.07 -2.71
C VAL A 100 -69.35 -2.35 -3.97
N GLY A 101 -68.93 -3.30 -4.81
CA GLY A 101 -69.69 -3.75 -6.01
C GLY A 101 -70.61 -4.93 -5.72
#